data_AF-A0AAD5LD79-F1
#
_entry.id   AF-A0AAD5LD79-F1
#
_cell.length_a   1.000
_cell.length_b   1.000
_cell.length_c   1.000
_cell.angle_alpha   90.00
_cell.angle_beta   90.00
_cell.angle_gamma   90.00
#
_symmetry.space_group_name_H-M   'P 1'
#
loop_
_entity.id
_entity.type
_entity.pdbx_description
1 polymer ?
#
loop_
_entity_poly.entity_id
_entity_poly.type
_entity_poly.pdbx_seq_one_letter_code
_entity_poly.pdbx_strand_id
1 'polypeptide(L)'
;MSPAVDSMRARRDAVMRQYERLLMQRSRFQLTGVIQSLQPVLHELCGLQELLAKAVPASQAPPKPTTLSQRQHHAKATFGSVMDGIARRLDALSRQIPLFFSDVELARMLQALDEFTSHSDLERFWDLDMTAREKAAADAILLAAQSLARAVQPLGAAVAAAATVTSELQRKRDHFVRTLKEFVSLHEAADSKRREGYESEVQQLMNDFEVALQVPALADVRQLEHDTEAITEAMTSMLEAHMDICLAITTANAHVAPSAPFSAAARRQIDAFVQLAVQIKRGEATLDSAIEDVDGFLQRLGRFEDAAAEVQRTISR
;
A
#
# COMPACT_ATOMS: atom_id res chain seq x y z
N MET A 1 18.43 -24.27 25.26
CA MET A 1 18.28 -22.81 25.41
C MET A 1 17.10 -22.58 26.34
N SER A 2 17.26 -21.75 27.37
CA SER A 2 16.30 -21.68 28.49
C SER A 2 15.04 -20.90 28.07
N PRO A 3 13.81 -21.37 28.37
CA PRO A 3 12.55 -20.75 27.92
C PRO A 3 12.35 -19.29 28.38
N ALA A 4 13.11 -18.83 29.39
CA ALA A 4 13.09 -17.44 29.84
C ALA A 4 13.77 -16.47 28.84
N VAL A 5 14.76 -16.92 28.08
CA VAL A 5 15.50 -16.08 27.12
C VAL A 5 14.67 -15.80 25.87
N ASP A 6 13.86 -16.78 25.43
CA ASP A 6 12.96 -16.62 24.28
C ASP A 6 11.79 -15.66 24.59
N SER A 7 11.31 -15.65 25.84
CA SER A 7 10.29 -14.72 26.33
C SER A 7 10.79 -13.26 26.33
N MET A 8 12.01 -13.02 26.79
CA MET A 8 12.63 -11.68 26.81
C MET A 8 12.89 -11.15 25.39
N ARG A 9 13.32 -12.01 24.46
CA ARG A 9 13.52 -11.63 23.05
C ARG A 9 12.21 -11.24 22.38
N ALA A 10 11.15 -12.03 22.57
CA ALA A 10 9.83 -11.71 22.03
C ALA A 10 9.27 -10.39 22.61
N ARG A 11 9.45 -10.16 23.91
CA ARG A 11 9.02 -8.92 24.58
C ARG A 11 9.81 -7.70 24.08
N ARG A 12 11.12 -7.83 23.90
CA ARG A 12 11.97 -6.78 23.28
C ARG A 12 11.48 -6.43 21.88
N ASP A 13 11.21 -7.43 21.05
CA ASP A 13 10.78 -7.22 19.66
C ASP A 13 9.36 -6.62 19.58
N ALA A 14 8.51 -6.87 20.58
CA ALA A 14 7.21 -6.21 20.69
C ALA A 14 7.35 -4.73 21.08
N VAL A 15 8.18 -4.41 22.08
CA VAL A 15 8.46 -3.04 22.52
C VAL A 15 9.10 -2.21 21.39
N MET A 16 10.03 -2.79 20.64
CA MET A 16 10.62 -2.15 19.46
C MET A 16 9.57 -1.77 18.42
N ARG A 17 8.69 -2.71 18.06
CA ARG A 17 7.62 -2.45 17.08
C ARG A 17 6.65 -1.38 17.54
N GLN A 18 6.33 -1.34 18.83
CA GLN A 18 5.48 -0.30 19.41
C GLN A 18 6.17 1.07 19.35
N TYR A 19 7.45 1.13 19.67
CA TYR A 19 8.25 2.36 19.59
C TYR A 19 8.34 2.90 18.16
N GLU A 20 8.67 2.04 17.18
CA GLU A 20 8.73 2.41 15.76
C GLU A 20 7.38 2.93 15.26
N ARG A 21 6.28 2.26 15.63
CA ARG A 21 4.92 2.71 15.28
C ARG A 21 4.61 4.10 15.83
N LEU A 22 4.96 4.37 17.09
CA LEU A 22 4.74 5.67 17.72
C LEU A 22 5.57 6.79 17.06
N LEU A 23 6.83 6.50 16.73
CA LEU A 23 7.68 7.42 15.99
C LEU A 23 7.09 7.76 14.62
N MET A 24 6.64 6.73 13.89
CA MET A 24 5.98 6.89 12.59
C MET A 24 4.70 7.71 12.69
N GLN A 25 3.85 7.45 13.70
CA GLN A 25 2.63 8.21 13.93
C GLN A 25 2.92 9.69 14.22
N ARG A 26 3.93 9.98 15.05
CA ARG A 26 4.31 11.36 15.40
C ARG A 26 4.84 12.15 14.20
N SER A 27 5.54 11.48 13.28
CA SER A 27 6.13 12.11 12.10
C SER A 27 5.29 11.96 10.83
N ARG A 28 4.08 11.39 10.91
CA ARG A 28 3.25 11.05 9.73
C ARG A 28 3.01 12.24 8.79
N PHE A 29 2.73 13.42 9.33
CA PHE A 29 2.45 14.62 8.53
C PHE A 29 3.70 15.16 7.84
N GLN A 30 4.85 14.99 8.48
CA GLN A 30 6.15 15.34 7.90
C GLN A 30 6.59 14.31 6.85
N LEU A 31 6.02 13.10 6.90
CA LEU A 31 6.23 12.01 5.95
C LEU A 31 5.13 11.92 4.88
N THR A 32 4.13 12.81 4.87
CA THR A 32 2.98 12.73 3.95
C THR A 32 3.41 12.62 2.49
N GLY A 33 4.42 13.40 2.06
CA GLY A 33 4.93 13.32 0.69
C GLY A 33 5.52 11.95 0.34
N VAL A 34 6.19 11.30 1.30
CA VAL A 34 6.71 9.93 1.12
C VAL A 34 5.56 8.93 1.06
N ILE A 35 4.58 9.04 1.96
CA ILE A 35 3.40 8.16 2.02
C ILE A 35 2.61 8.24 0.71
N GLN A 36 2.29 9.44 0.25
CA GLN A 36 1.55 9.69 -0.99
C GLN A 36 2.32 9.19 -2.21
N SER A 37 3.64 9.37 -2.25
CA SER A 37 4.46 8.88 -3.37
C SER A 37 4.64 7.36 -3.36
N LEU A 38 4.50 6.70 -2.22
CA LEU A 38 4.60 5.25 -2.09
C LEU A 38 3.35 4.53 -2.59
N GLN A 39 2.17 5.13 -2.46
CA GLN A 39 0.90 4.52 -2.83
C GLN A 39 0.83 4.11 -4.31
N PRO A 40 1.21 4.97 -5.30
CA PRO A 40 1.30 4.55 -6.70
C PRO A 40 2.30 3.42 -6.93
N VAL A 41 3.45 3.44 -6.25
CA VAL A 41 4.45 2.37 -6.35
C VAL A 41 3.86 1.03 -5.90
N LEU A 42 3.17 1.01 -4.76
CA LEU A 42 2.51 -0.19 -4.26
C LEU A 42 1.41 -0.68 -5.21
N HIS A 43 0.62 0.25 -5.78
CA HIS A 43 -0.40 -0.09 -6.77
C HIS A 43 0.19 -0.79 -8.00
N GLU A 44 1.26 -0.25 -8.56
CA GLU A 44 1.96 -0.83 -9.72
C GLU A 44 2.60 -2.19 -9.38
N LEU A 45 3.17 -2.34 -8.19
CA LEU A 45 3.72 -3.63 -7.74
C LEU A 45 2.64 -4.70 -7.62
N CYS A 46 1.48 -4.38 -7.04
CA CYS A 46 0.34 -5.28 -6.97
C CYS A 46 -0.18 -5.65 -8.37
N GLY A 47 -0.33 -4.66 -9.25
CA GLY A 47 -0.75 -4.89 -10.64
C GLY A 47 0.21 -5.81 -11.38
N LEU A 48 1.52 -5.63 -11.19
CA LEU A 48 2.55 -6.48 -11.79
C LEU A 48 2.48 -7.92 -11.25
N GLN A 49 2.25 -8.10 -9.95
CA GLN A 49 2.06 -9.43 -9.34
C GLN A 49 0.86 -10.15 -9.95
N GLU A 50 -0.27 -9.45 -10.16
CA GLU A 50 -1.45 -10.04 -10.79
C GLU A 50 -1.22 -10.43 -12.25
N LEU A 51 -0.52 -9.59 -13.02
CA LEU A 51 -0.18 -9.88 -14.40
C LEU A 51 0.71 -11.12 -14.51
N LEU A 52 1.73 -11.24 -13.64
CA LEU A 52 2.59 -12.41 -13.56
C LEU A 52 1.82 -13.67 -13.19
N ALA A 53 0.92 -13.58 -12.20
CA ALA A 53 0.08 -14.70 -11.79
C ALA A 53 -0.86 -15.19 -12.91
N LYS A 54 -1.36 -14.28 -13.76
CA LYS A 54 -2.22 -14.62 -14.92
C LYS A 54 -1.43 -15.21 -16.09
N ALA A 55 -0.17 -14.83 -16.22
CA ALA A 55 0.68 -15.21 -17.34
C ALA A 55 1.48 -16.51 -17.12
N VAL A 56 1.73 -16.89 -15.86
CA VAL A 56 2.27 -18.21 -15.50
C VAL A 56 1.09 -19.19 -15.34
N PRO A 57 0.86 -20.15 -16.26
CA PRO A 57 -0.15 -21.16 -16.04
C PRO A 57 0.20 -21.99 -14.80
N ALA A 58 -0.79 -22.26 -13.95
CA ALA A 58 -0.66 -23.15 -12.80
C ALA A 58 -0.40 -24.60 -13.25
N SER A 59 0.82 -24.90 -13.72
CA SER A 59 1.33 -26.26 -13.87
C SER A 59 2.84 -26.23 -14.09
N GLN A 60 3.59 -26.48 -13.01
CA GLN A 60 4.46 -27.66 -12.94
C GLN A 60 4.82 -27.91 -11.48
N ALA A 61 4.50 -29.13 -11.02
CA ALA A 61 4.97 -29.69 -9.76
C ALA A 61 6.49 -29.49 -9.60
N PRO A 62 7.03 -29.47 -8.37
CA PRO A 62 8.48 -29.41 -8.16
C PRO A 62 9.17 -30.45 -9.05
N PRO A 63 10.25 -30.08 -9.77
CA PRO A 63 10.91 -31.02 -10.66
C PRO A 63 11.37 -32.21 -9.81
N LYS A 64 10.89 -33.41 -10.16
CA LYS A 64 11.46 -34.65 -9.64
C LYS A 64 12.97 -34.58 -9.84
N PRO A 65 13.80 -34.98 -8.87
CA PRO A 65 15.25 -34.90 -8.99
C PRO A 65 15.71 -35.85 -10.10
N THR A 66 15.84 -35.33 -11.31
CA THR A 66 16.44 -36.05 -12.43
C THR A 66 17.94 -36.04 -12.23
N THR A 67 18.48 -37.26 -12.24
CA THR A 67 19.89 -37.64 -12.13
C THR A 67 20.87 -36.69 -12.83
N LEU A 68 21.96 -36.42 -12.12
CA LEU A 68 23.19 -35.62 -12.34
C LEU A 68 23.87 -35.61 -13.74
N SER A 69 23.24 -36.01 -14.84
CA SER A 69 23.91 -36.21 -16.14
C SER A 69 23.58 -35.21 -17.26
N GLN A 70 22.98 -34.05 -16.98
CA GLN A 70 22.79 -32.99 -17.98
C GLN A 70 23.18 -31.63 -17.39
N ARG A 71 24.48 -31.37 -17.25
CA ARG A 71 24.99 -30.12 -16.68
C ARG A 71 25.67 -29.19 -17.69
N GLN A 72 25.60 -29.45 -19.00
CA GLN A 72 26.27 -28.61 -20.00
C GLN A 72 25.49 -28.48 -21.32
N HIS A 73 24.24 -28.04 -21.25
CA HIS A 73 23.63 -27.31 -22.36
C HIS A 73 23.16 -25.97 -21.82
N HIS A 74 23.61 -24.87 -22.45
CA HIS A 74 23.03 -23.55 -22.23
C HIS A 74 21.55 -23.64 -22.60
N ALA A 75 20.69 -23.86 -21.59
CA ALA A 75 19.25 -23.89 -21.79
C ALA A 75 18.85 -22.49 -22.27
N LYS A 76 18.44 -22.37 -23.54
CA LYS A 76 17.84 -21.14 -24.06
C LYS A 76 16.72 -20.74 -23.10
N ALA A 77 16.69 -19.48 -22.70
CA ALA A 77 15.61 -18.95 -21.88
C ALA A 77 14.28 -19.24 -22.59
N THR A 78 13.28 -19.70 -21.84
CA THR A 78 11.90 -19.82 -22.30
C THR A 78 11.07 -18.70 -21.70
N PHE A 79 9.92 -18.38 -22.31
CA PHE A 79 8.98 -17.40 -21.77
C PHE A 79 8.66 -17.66 -20.29
N GLY A 80 8.29 -18.91 -19.94
CA GLY A 80 8.04 -19.30 -18.55
C GLY A 80 9.22 -19.07 -17.61
N SER A 81 10.45 -19.40 -18.04
CA SER A 81 11.65 -19.20 -17.21
C SER A 81 11.97 -17.72 -16.94
N VAL A 82 11.68 -16.84 -17.91
CA VAL A 82 11.83 -15.38 -17.75
C VAL A 82 10.77 -14.85 -16.79
N MET A 83 9.53 -15.30 -16.95
CA MET A 83 8.42 -14.94 -16.07
C MET A 83 8.65 -15.36 -14.62
N ASP A 84 9.12 -16.58 -14.39
CA ASP A 84 9.51 -17.07 -13.05
C ASP A 84 10.69 -16.29 -12.46
N GLY A 85 11.60 -15.81 -13.31
CA GLY A 85 12.68 -14.90 -12.91
C GLY A 85 12.14 -13.56 -12.40
N ILE A 86 11.26 -12.93 -13.18
CA ILE A 86 10.63 -11.65 -12.83
C ILE A 86 9.80 -11.80 -11.55
N ALA A 87 8.98 -12.86 -11.44
CA ALA A 87 8.16 -13.12 -10.26
C ALA A 87 8.99 -13.30 -8.98
N ARG A 88 10.11 -14.04 -9.05
CA ARG A 88 11.01 -14.21 -7.89
C ARG A 88 11.64 -12.91 -7.44
N ARG A 89 12.04 -12.04 -8.37
CA ARG A 89 12.58 -10.71 -8.01
C ARG A 89 11.50 -9.80 -7.44
N LEU A 90 10.28 -9.89 -7.96
CA LEU A 90 9.15 -9.12 -7.44
C LEU A 90 8.78 -9.57 -6.01
N ASP A 91 8.86 -10.87 -5.71
CA ASP A 91 8.73 -11.39 -4.34
C ASP A 91 9.90 -10.94 -3.44
N ALA A 92 11.12 -10.86 -3.97
CA ALA A 92 12.24 -10.30 -3.21
C ALA A 92 12.05 -8.81 -2.91
N LEU A 93 11.48 -8.06 -3.86
CA LEU A 93 11.19 -6.63 -3.73
C LEU A 93 10.06 -6.35 -2.75
N SER A 94 8.99 -7.16 -2.76
CA SER A 94 7.86 -6.99 -1.81
C SER A 94 8.30 -7.14 -0.36
N ARG A 95 9.32 -7.98 -0.10
CA ARG A 95 9.94 -8.13 1.24
C ARG A 95 10.78 -6.93 1.67
N GLN A 96 11.13 -6.02 0.76
CA GLN A 96 11.84 -4.78 1.08
C GLN A 96 10.92 -3.61 1.39
N ILE A 97 9.60 -3.78 1.28
CA ILE A 97 8.63 -2.73 1.63
C ILE A 97 8.79 -2.40 3.12
N PRO A 98 9.15 -1.17 3.47
CA PRO A 98 9.51 -0.81 4.83
C PRO A 98 8.27 -0.62 5.70
N LEU A 99 8.33 -1.16 6.91
CA LEU A 99 7.34 -0.88 7.97
C LEU A 99 7.70 0.38 8.78
N PHE A 100 8.95 0.83 8.68
CA PHE A 100 9.48 2.02 9.33
C PHE A 100 10.20 2.87 8.29
N PHE A 101 9.95 4.18 8.27
CA PHE A 101 10.50 5.08 7.24
C PHE A 101 11.80 5.72 7.73
N SER A 102 12.79 4.87 7.99
CA SER A 102 14.18 5.32 8.19
C SER A 102 14.86 5.65 6.86
N ASP A 103 15.91 6.46 6.94
CA ASP A 103 16.82 6.72 5.83
C ASP A 103 17.40 5.42 5.24
N VAL A 104 17.81 4.47 6.08
CA VAL A 104 18.37 3.18 5.67
C VAL A 104 17.34 2.31 4.93
N GLU A 105 16.12 2.19 5.45
CA GLU A 105 15.11 1.30 4.87
C GLU A 105 14.53 1.88 3.58
N LEU A 106 14.29 3.19 3.54
CA LEU A 106 13.83 3.86 2.33
C LEU A 106 14.89 3.83 1.23
N ALA A 107 16.17 4.06 1.57
CA ALA A 107 17.25 3.94 0.60
C ALA A 107 17.37 2.52 0.04
N ARG A 108 17.25 1.50 0.89
CA ARG A 108 17.28 0.09 0.45
C ARG A 108 16.11 -0.24 -0.47
N MET A 109 14.90 0.22 -0.16
CA MET A 109 13.74 0.00 -1.01
C MET A 109 13.91 0.73 -2.35
N LEU A 110 14.34 1.99 -2.35
CA LEU A 110 14.60 2.76 -3.58
C LEU A 110 15.65 2.08 -4.46
N GLN A 111 16.74 1.60 -3.87
CA GLN A 111 17.74 0.84 -4.59
C GLN A 111 17.15 -0.43 -5.21
N ALA A 112 16.36 -1.20 -4.46
CA ALA A 112 15.74 -2.42 -4.97
C ALA A 112 14.72 -2.14 -6.09
N LEU A 113 13.98 -1.04 -6.00
CA LEU A 113 13.05 -0.57 -7.04
C LEU A 113 13.80 -0.16 -8.31
N ASP A 114 14.88 0.61 -8.16
CA ASP A 114 15.73 1.03 -9.28
C ASP A 114 16.39 -0.17 -9.96
N GLU A 115 16.96 -1.10 -9.18
CA GLU A 115 17.51 -2.36 -9.70
C GLU A 115 16.45 -3.18 -10.45
N PHE A 116 15.23 -3.29 -9.90
CA PHE A 116 14.16 -4.05 -10.55
C PHE A 116 13.72 -3.43 -11.88
N THR A 117 13.55 -2.11 -11.92
CA THR A 117 13.07 -1.36 -13.09
C THR A 117 14.14 -1.18 -14.17
N SER A 118 15.42 -1.17 -13.79
CA SER A 118 16.57 -1.09 -14.71
C SER A 118 17.01 -2.44 -15.26
N HIS A 119 16.51 -3.56 -14.74
CA HIS A 119 17.02 -4.89 -15.12
C HIS A 119 16.62 -5.36 -16.52
N SER A 120 17.60 -5.93 -17.21
CA SER A 120 17.54 -6.49 -18.58
C SER A 120 16.72 -7.76 -18.78
N ASP A 121 16.16 -8.37 -17.71
CA ASP A 121 15.27 -9.53 -17.89
C ASP A 121 13.99 -9.17 -18.67
N LEU A 122 13.58 -7.89 -18.62
CA LEU A 122 12.51 -7.35 -19.45
C LEU A 122 12.94 -7.25 -20.93
N GLU A 123 14.23 -7.03 -21.20
CA GLU A 123 14.77 -7.01 -22.56
C GLU A 123 14.91 -8.43 -23.14
N ARG A 124 15.00 -9.46 -22.29
CA ARG A 124 15.06 -10.85 -22.75
C ARG A 124 13.79 -11.31 -23.47
N PHE A 125 12.67 -10.62 -23.32
CA PHE A 125 11.46 -10.91 -24.12
C PHE A 125 11.72 -10.73 -25.63
N TRP A 126 12.62 -9.83 -26.03
CA TRP A 126 12.90 -9.55 -27.44
C TRP A 126 13.62 -10.70 -28.16
N ASP A 127 14.30 -11.57 -27.42
CA ASP A 127 15.08 -12.69 -27.95
C ASP A 127 14.30 -14.03 -27.96
N LEU A 128 13.03 -14.01 -27.55
CA LEU A 128 12.20 -15.22 -27.42
C LEU A 128 11.24 -15.40 -28.61
N ASP A 129 11.16 -16.63 -29.10
CA ASP A 129 10.07 -17.07 -29.98
C ASP A 129 8.79 -17.22 -29.15
N MET A 130 7.92 -16.20 -29.20
CA MET A 130 6.68 -16.12 -28.42
C MET A 130 5.44 -16.32 -29.29
N THR A 131 4.43 -16.98 -28.73
CA THR A 131 3.07 -16.99 -29.29
C THR A 131 2.43 -15.60 -29.17
N ALA A 132 1.36 -15.34 -29.94
CA ALA A 132 0.62 -14.07 -29.85
C ALA A 132 0.10 -13.77 -28.44
N ARG A 133 -0.27 -14.81 -27.67
CA ARG A 133 -0.72 -14.69 -26.28
C ARG A 133 0.42 -14.34 -25.33
N GLU A 134 1.58 -14.99 -25.47
CA GLU A 134 2.77 -14.71 -24.66
C GLU A 134 3.31 -13.31 -24.95
N LYS A 135 3.30 -12.89 -26.22
CA LYS A 135 3.67 -11.53 -26.61
C LYS A 135 2.76 -10.48 -25.96
N ALA A 136 1.44 -10.67 -26.00
CA ALA A 136 0.50 -9.77 -25.35
C ALA A 136 0.72 -9.69 -23.82
N ALA A 137 1.07 -10.81 -23.17
CA ALA A 137 1.41 -10.83 -21.75
C ALA A 137 2.74 -10.11 -21.45
N ALA A 138 3.77 -10.33 -22.29
CA ALA A 138 5.05 -9.62 -22.19
C ALA A 138 4.87 -8.11 -22.35
N ASP A 139 4.09 -7.67 -23.34
CA ASP A 139 3.80 -6.25 -23.59
C ASP A 139 3.09 -5.60 -22.39
N ALA A 140 2.11 -6.30 -21.79
CA ALA A 140 1.42 -5.82 -20.59
C ALA A 140 2.36 -5.66 -19.38
N ILE A 141 3.30 -6.60 -19.21
CA ILE A 141 4.30 -6.58 -18.13
C ILE A 141 5.32 -5.47 -18.35
N LEU A 142 5.77 -5.28 -19.59
CA LEU A 142 6.66 -4.18 -19.97
C LEU A 142 6.02 -2.82 -19.70
N LEU A 143 4.75 -2.65 -20.07
CA LEU A 143 3.99 -1.43 -19.78
C LEU A 143 3.85 -1.19 -18.27
N ALA A 144 3.51 -2.21 -17.49
CA ALA A 144 3.42 -2.10 -16.03
C ALA A 144 4.78 -1.78 -15.39
N ALA A 145 5.87 -2.38 -15.87
CA ALA A 145 7.22 -2.06 -15.39
C ALA A 145 7.62 -0.61 -15.72
N GLN A 146 7.23 -0.09 -16.88
CA GLN A 146 7.44 1.32 -17.24
C GLN A 146 6.59 2.27 -16.39
N SER A 147 5.36 1.89 -16.04
CA SER A 147 4.53 2.64 -15.09
C SER A 147 5.15 2.66 -13.69
N LEU A 148 5.65 1.52 -13.22
CA LEU A 148 6.40 1.42 -11.96
C LEU A 148 7.63 2.33 -11.98
N ALA A 149 8.44 2.30 -13.05
CA ALA A 149 9.61 3.17 -13.17
C ALA A 149 9.25 4.66 -13.09
N ARG A 150 8.12 5.07 -13.67
CA ARG A 150 7.59 6.44 -13.55
C ARG A 150 7.11 6.77 -12.14
N ALA A 151 6.50 5.81 -11.44
CA ALA A 151 6.02 5.97 -10.06
C ALA A 151 7.16 6.07 -9.04
N VAL A 152 8.31 5.43 -9.29
CA VAL A 152 9.49 5.47 -8.40
C VAL A 152 10.16 6.85 -8.38
N GLN A 153 10.09 7.62 -9.47
CA GLN A 153 10.75 8.94 -9.57
C GLN A 153 10.25 9.95 -8.52
N PRO A 154 8.93 10.19 -8.37
CA PRO A 154 8.41 11.04 -7.29
C PRO A 154 8.78 10.56 -5.89
N LEU A 155 8.82 9.24 -5.67
CA LEU A 155 9.19 8.66 -4.39
C LEU A 155 10.64 9.02 -4.01
N GLY A 156 11.59 8.93 -4.95
CA GLY A 156 12.98 9.33 -4.71
C GLY A 156 13.09 10.80 -4.28
N ALA A 157 12.38 11.70 -4.96
CA ALA A 157 12.34 13.12 -4.61
C ALA A 157 11.69 13.37 -3.25
N ALA A 158 10.59 12.68 -2.93
CA ALA A 158 9.90 12.80 -1.65
C ALA A 158 10.77 12.30 -0.48
N VAL A 159 11.49 11.19 -0.66
CA VAL A 159 12.43 10.68 0.34
C VAL A 159 13.58 11.66 0.56
N ALA A 160 14.12 12.25 -0.51
CA ALA A 160 15.15 13.29 -0.40
C ALA A 160 14.64 14.54 0.33
N ALA A 161 13.41 14.98 0.06
CA ALA A 161 12.79 16.11 0.76
C ALA A 161 12.54 15.81 2.26
N ALA A 162 12.27 14.55 2.60
CA ALA A 162 12.07 14.08 3.97
C ALA A 162 13.36 13.62 4.67
N ALA A 163 14.55 13.84 4.08
CA ALA A 163 15.82 13.31 4.58
C ALA A 163 16.11 13.66 6.06
N THR A 164 15.82 14.91 6.47
CA THR A 164 16.02 15.34 7.86
C THR A 164 15.16 14.53 8.84
N VAL A 165 13.89 14.32 8.51
CA VAL A 165 12.92 13.61 9.35
C VAL A 165 13.27 12.13 9.42
N THR A 166 13.55 11.51 8.27
CA THR A 166 13.90 10.08 8.17
C THR A 166 15.22 9.76 8.89
N SER A 167 16.21 10.66 8.84
CA SER A 167 17.45 10.54 9.61
C SER A 167 17.23 10.73 11.12
N GLU A 168 16.35 11.65 11.52
CA GLU A 168 16.00 11.82 12.94
C GLU A 168 15.27 10.58 13.49
N LEU A 169 14.37 9.99 12.70
CA LEU A 169 13.70 8.73 13.00
C LEU A 169 14.70 7.58 13.17
N GLN A 170 15.67 7.47 12.25
CA GLN A 170 16.75 6.49 12.37
C GLN A 170 17.56 6.69 13.65
N ARG A 171 17.96 7.92 13.95
CA ARG A 171 18.74 8.24 15.16
C ARG A 171 17.99 7.86 16.44
N LYS A 172 16.69 8.13 16.50
CA LYS A 172 15.83 7.75 17.63
C LYS A 172 15.72 6.23 17.77
N ARG A 173 15.52 5.52 16.66
CA ARG A 173 15.54 4.05 16.63
C ARG A 173 16.87 3.49 17.13
N ASP A 174 18.00 3.96 16.61
CA ASP A 174 19.33 3.48 16.97
C ASP A 174 19.66 3.75 18.44
N HIS A 175 19.26 4.91 18.95
CA HIS A 175 19.40 5.23 20.36
C HIS A 175 18.61 4.23 21.21
N PHE A 176 17.35 3.97 20.87
CA PHE A 176 16.52 3.03 21.63
C PHE A 176 17.05 1.59 21.57
N VAL A 177 17.50 1.13 20.40
CA VAL A 177 18.15 -0.18 20.23
C VAL A 177 19.40 -0.28 21.09
N ARG A 178 20.21 0.78 21.18
CA ARG A 178 21.41 0.82 22.03
C ARG A 178 21.03 0.71 23.51
N THR A 179 20.06 1.51 23.97
CA THR A 179 19.56 1.46 25.35
C THR A 179 19.04 0.07 25.70
N LEU A 180 18.29 -0.59 24.82
CA LEU A 180 17.83 -1.96 25.05
C LEU A 180 18.97 -2.98 25.12
N LYS A 181 20.01 -2.84 24.29
CA LYS A 181 21.20 -3.71 24.34
C LYS A 181 21.97 -3.53 25.65
N GLU A 182 22.19 -2.28 26.06
CA GLU A 182 22.81 -1.94 27.33
C GLU A 182 22.01 -2.53 28.49
N PHE A 183 20.69 -2.37 28.47
CA PHE A 183 19.78 -2.95 29.46
C PHE A 183 19.88 -4.49 29.55
N VAL A 184 19.84 -5.19 28.41
CA VAL A 184 19.97 -6.66 28.39
C VAL A 184 21.32 -7.08 28.96
N SER A 185 22.41 -6.41 28.56
CA SER A 185 23.75 -6.72 29.06
C SER A 185 23.90 -6.47 30.57
N LEU A 186 23.27 -5.41 31.09
CA LEU A 186 23.24 -5.11 32.53
C LEU A 186 22.37 -6.10 33.30
N HIS A 187 21.23 -6.51 32.75
CA HIS A 187 20.35 -7.50 33.35
C HIS A 187 21.00 -8.89 33.42
N GLU A 188 21.78 -9.26 32.40
CA GLU A 188 22.58 -10.49 32.37
C GLU A 188 23.76 -10.43 33.35
N ALA A 189 24.33 -9.24 33.60
CA ALA A 189 25.49 -9.03 34.48
C ALA A 189 25.16 -8.72 35.96
N ALA A 190 23.89 -8.50 36.32
CA ALA A 190 23.51 -8.02 37.65
C ALA A 190 23.22 -9.13 38.67
N ASP A 191 23.88 -9.06 39.83
CA ASP A 191 23.46 -9.72 41.07
C ASP A 191 22.11 -9.15 41.57
N SER A 192 21.28 -10.01 42.15
CA SER A 192 19.86 -9.82 42.49
C SER A 192 19.45 -8.44 43.06
N LYS A 193 20.29 -7.77 43.85
CA LYS A 193 19.97 -6.46 44.46
C LYS A 193 20.07 -5.26 43.51
N ARG A 194 20.86 -5.34 42.43
CA ARG A 194 20.89 -4.27 41.41
C ARG A 194 19.69 -4.36 40.46
N ARG A 195 19.14 -5.58 40.26
CA ARG A 195 17.97 -5.80 39.39
C ARG A 195 16.73 -5.02 39.85
N GLU A 196 16.42 -4.99 41.14
CA GLU A 196 15.25 -4.25 41.67
C GLU A 196 15.37 -2.73 41.46
N GLY A 197 16.57 -2.16 41.64
CA GLY A 197 16.83 -0.74 41.36
C GLY A 197 16.66 -0.40 39.88
N TYR A 198 17.14 -1.28 38.98
CA TYR A 198 16.98 -1.09 37.54
C TYR A 198 15.55 -1.31 37.05
N GLU A 199 14.80 -2.26 37.61
CA GLU A 199 13.37 -2.41 37.29
C GLU A 199 12.59 -1.15 37.68
N SER A 200 12.91 -0.54 38.81
CA SER A 200 12.31 0.74 39.21
C SER A 200 12.67 1.89 38.26
N GLU A 201 13.93 2.01 37.84
CA GLU A 201 14.35 3.02 36.85
C GLU A 201 13.70 2.81 35.49
N VAL A 202 13.57 1.56 35.04
CA VAL A 202 12.88 1.22 33.78
C VAL A 202 11.38 1.51 33.88
N GLN A 203 10.74 1.18 35.00
CA GLN A 203 9.33 1.51 35.20
C GLN A 203 9.13 3.02 35.20
N GLN A 204 10.06 3.77 35.77
CA GLN A 204 10.02 5.23 35.79
C GLN A 204 10.25 5.82 34.40
N LEU A 205 11.23 5.32 33.64
CA LEU A 205 11.45 5.73 32.25
C LEU A 205 10.24 5.39 31.36
N MET A 206 9.61 4.24 31.57
CA MET A 206 8.39 3.84 30.87
C MET A 206 7.20 4.72 31.24
N ASN A 207 7.04 5.08 32.52
CA ASN A 207 5.99 5.99 32.98
C ASN A 207 6.21 7.41 32.42
N ASP A 208 7.45 7.92 32.48
CA ASP A 208 7.79 9.22 31.90
C ASP A 208 7.55 9.24 30.39
N PHE A 209 7.79 8.10 29.72
CA PHE A 209 7.48 7.91 28.30
C PHE A 209 5.97 7.84 28.04
N GLU A 210 5.19 7.11 28.84
CA GLU A 210 3.71 7.10 28.75
C GLU A 210 3.11 8.48 28.96
N VAL A 211 3.63 9.25 29.92
CA VAL A 211 3.23 10.64 30.16
C VAL A 211 3.63 11.53 28.98
N ALA A 212 4.84 11.34 28.42
CA ALA A 212 5.29 12.03 27.21
C ALA A 212 4.56 11.58 25.93
N LEU A 213 3.79 10.48 25.97
CA LEU A 213 2.90 10.02 24.91
C LEU A 213 1.47 10.56 25.07
N GLN A 214 1.06 10.99 26.27
CA GLN A 214 -0.20 11.69 26.52
C GLN A 214 -0.14 13.19 26.17
N VAL A 215 0.55 13.55 25.08
CA VAL A 215 0.61 14.94 24.61
C VAL A 215 -0.79 15.33 24.09
N PRO A 216 -1.34 16.49 24.46
CA PRO A 216 -2.65 16.96 23.99
C PRO A 216 -2.84 16.85 22.47
N ALA A 217 -1.78 17.13 21.69
CA ALA A 217 -1.80 16.97 20.24
C ALA A 217 -2.11 15.54 19.74
N LEU A 218 -1.77 14.49 20.50
CA LEU A 218 -2.13 13.10 20.19
C LEU A 218 -3.59 12.78 20.56
N ALA A 219 -4.13 13.43 21.59
CA ALA A 219 -5.55 13.34 21.91
C ALA A 219 -6.40 14.08 20.86
N ASP A 220 -5.96 15.28 20.46
CA ASP A 220 -6.59 16.08 19.39
C ASP A 220 -6.55 15.35 18.05
N VAL A 221 -5.47 14.63 17.76
CA VAL A 221 -5.36 13.81 16.55
C VAL A 221 -6.28 12.59 16.57
N ARG A 222 -6.38 11.86 17.69
CA ARG A 222 -7.33 10.74 17.79
C ARG A 222 -8.77 11.24 17.74
N GLN A 223 -9.03 12.42 18.29
CA GLN A 223 -10.32 13.08 18.18
C GLN A 223 -10.61 13.43 16.72
N LEU A 224 -9.65 14.01 15.99
CA LEU A 224 -9.80 14.31 14.56
C LEU A 224 -10.00 13.06 13.70
N GLU A 225 -9.31 11.96 14.00
CA GLU A 225 -9.53 10.67 13.31
C GLU A 225 -10.94 10.14 13.57
N HIS A 226 -11.39 10.17 14.82
CA HIS A 226 -12.73 9.76 15.19
C HIS A 226 -13.80 10.65 14.55
N ASP A 227 -13.59 11.96 14.54
CA ASP A 227 -14.48 12.92 13.90
C ASP A 227 -14.51 12.72 12.37
N THR A 228 -13.38 12.39 11.75
CA THR A 228 -13.30 12.08 10.31
C THR A 228 -14.05 10.78 10.00
N GLU A 229 -13.83 9.71 10.77
CA GLU A 229 -14.56 8.45 10.63
C GLU A 229 -16.07 8.65 10.79
N ALA A 230 -16.49 9.42 11.81
CA ALA A 230 -17.89 9.73 12.06
C ALA A 230 -18.52 10.55 10.91
N ILE A 231 -17.79 11.51 10.34
CA ILE A 231 -18.24 12.26 9.16
C ILE A 231 -18.34 11.34 7.94
N THR A 232 -17.34 10.50 7.69
CA THR A 232 -17.34 9.55 6.55
C THR A 232 -18.49 8.55 6.66
N GLU A 233 -18.77 8.03 7.87
CA GLU A 233 -19.91 7.15 8.12
C GLU A 233 -21.25 7.87 7.90
N ALA A 234 -21.38 9.09 8.40
CA ALA A 234 -22.57 9.92 8.18
C ALA A 234 -22.79 10.24 6.69
N MET A 235 -21.73 10.61 5.96
CA MET A 235 -21.80 10.87 4.53
C MET A 235 -22.15 9.61 3.73
N THR A 236 -21.59 8.46 4.10
CA THR A 236 -21.90 7.17 3.47
C THR A 236 -23.37 6.82 3.66
N SER A 237 -23.90 7.01 4.88
CA SER A 237 -25.32 6.80 5.18
C SER A 237 -26.24 7.74 4.39
N MET A 238 -25.87 9.02 4.27
CA MET A 238 -26.64 10.00 3.47
C MET A 238 -26.63 9.67 1.96
N LEU A 239 -25.53 9.13 1.45
CA LEU A 239 -25.38 8.77 0.04
C LEU A 239 -25.97 7.38 -0.28
N GLU A 240 -26.26 6.56 0.72
CA GLU A 240 -26.67 5.17 0.53
C GLU A 240 -27.92 5.04 -0.36
N ALA A 241 -28.93 5.89 -0.15
CA ALA A 241 -30.12 5.91 -1.00
C ALA A 241 -29.80 6.24 -2.48
N HIS A 242 -28.83 7.13 -2.72
CA HIS A 242 -28.39 7.48 -4.07
C HIS A 242 -27.62 6.33 -4.72
N MET A 243 -26.80 5.61 -3.93
CA MET A 243 -26.05 4.44 -4.36
C MET A 243 -26.99 3.30 -4.79
N ASP A 244 -28.04 3.07 -4.00
CA ASP A 244 -29.06 2.05 -4.30
C ASP A 244 -29.85 2.39 -5.56
N ILE A 245 -30.20 3.67 -5.74
CA ILE A 245 -30.84 4.16 -6.99
C ILE A 245 -29.89 3.99 -8.17
N CYS A 246 -28.61 4.34 -8.06
CA CYS A 246 -27.62 4.18 -9.12
C CYS A 246 -27.42 2.71 -9.52
N LEU A 247 -27.39 1.81 -8.54
CA LEU A 247 -27.30 0.37 -8.77
C LEU A 247 -28.56 -0.15 -9.48
N ALA A 248 -29.74 0.29 -9.06
CA ALA A 248 -31.01 -0.05 -9.71
C ALA A 248 -31.07 0.48 -11.15
N ILE A 249 -30.65 1.73 -11.39
CA ILE A 249 -30.56 2.34 -12.72
C ILE A 249 -29.58 1.58 -13.60
N THR A 250 -28.40 1.22 -13.10
CA THR A 250 -27.41 0.44 -13.87
C THR A 250 -27.98 -0.93 -14.27
N THR A 251 -28.67 -1.58 -13.33
CA THR A 251 -29.30 -2.89 -13.55
C THR A 251 -30.47 -2.78 -14.55
N ALA A 252 -31.25 -1.70 -14.49
CA ALA A 252 -32.36 -1.44 -15.41
C ALA A 252 -31.90 -0.99 -16.81
N ASN A 253 -30.91 -0.09 -16.91
CA ASN A 253 -30.36 0.44 -18.17
C ASN A 253 -29.56 -0.61 -18.96
N ALA A 254 -29.06 -1.67 -18.30
CA ALA A 254 -28.52 -2.84 -19.00
C ALA A 254 -29.55 -3.51 -19.95
N HIS A 255 -30.84 -3.18 -19.83
CA HIS A 255 -31.94 -3.75 -20.58
C HIS A 255 -32.67 -2.75 -21.51
N VAL A 256 -32.25 -1.47 -21.60
CA VAL A 256 -32.97 -0.43 -22.36
C VAL A 256 -32.01 0.50 -23.13
N ALA A 257 -32.31 0.80 -24.41
CA ALA A 257 -31.57 1.78 -25.22
C ALA A 257 -32.01 3.24 -24.90
N PRO A 258 -31.09 4.21 -24.78
CA PRO A 258 -31.43 5.51 -24.20
C PRO A 258 -31.95 6.55 -25.21
N SER A 259 -33.19 7.01 -25.03
CA SER A 259 -33.71 8.28 -25.59
C SER A 259 -34.03 9.28 -24.46
N ALA A 260 -33.00 9.89 -23.89
CA ALA A 260 -33.14 10.96 -22.87
C ALA A 260 -32.68 12.33 -23.42
N PRO A 261 -33.20 13.47 -22.94
CA PRO A 261 -32.92 14.80 -23.49
C PRO A 261 -31.64 15.47 -22.96
N PHE A 262 -30.67 14.73 -22.42
CA PHE A 262 -29.41 15.30 -21.91
C PHE A 262 -28.34 15.45 -23.00
N SER A 263 -27.51 16.50 -22.87
CA SER A 263 -26.32 16.70 -23.71
C SER A 263 -25.29 15.57 -23.50
N ALA A 264 -24.46 15.31 -24.50
CA ALA A 264 -23.46 14.23 -24.43
C ALA A 264 -22.47 14.40 -23.27
N ALA A 265 -22.11 15.63 -22.92
CA ALA A 265 -21.23 15.93 -21.79
C ALA A 265 -21.92 15.62 -20.44
N ALA A 266 -23.19 16.01 -20.28
CA ALA A 266 -23.96 15.73 -19.07
C ALA A 266 -24.16 14.22 -18.86
N ARG A 267 -24.40 13.46 -19.95
CA ARG A 267 -24.51 12.00 -19.89
C ARG A 267 -23.23 11.34 -19.38
N ARG A 268 -22.07 11.77 -19.87
CA ARG A 268 -20.77 11.24 -19.40
C ARG A 268 -20.54 11.52 -17.92
N GLN A 269 -20.94 12.70 -17.43
CA GLN A 269 -20.83 13.04 -16.01
C GLN A 269 -21.75 12.19 -15.12
N ILE A 270 -22.98 11.96 -15.58
CA ILE A 270 -23.96 11.09 -14.90
C ILE A 270 -23.46 9.63 -14.91
N ASP A 271 -23.01 9.11 -16.05
CA ASP A 271 -22.48 7.75 -16.16
C ASP A 271 -21.26 7.55 -15.27
N ALA A 272 -20.34 8.52 -15.23
CA ALA A 272 -19.17 8.47 -14.36
C ALA A 272 -19.55 8.47 -12.87
N PHE A 273 -20.56 9.26 -12.48
CA PHE A 273 -21.08 9.27 -11.11
C PHE A 273 -21.74 7.94 -10.73
N VAL A 274 -22.58 7.40 -11.62
CA VAL A 274 -23.28 6.12 -11.42
C VAL A 274 -22.28 4.97 -11.28
N GLN A 275 -21.23 4.93 -12.10
CA GLN A 275 -20.18 3.91 -11.99
C GLN A 275 -19.41 4.02 -10.68
N LEU A 276 -19.02 5.24 -10.28
CA LEU A 276 -18.34 5.49 -9.02
C LEU A 276 -19.19 5.08 -7.82
N ALA A 277 -20.49 5.41 -7.85
CA ALA A 277 -21.44 5.01 -6.81
C ALA A 277 -21.59 3.47 -6.71
N VAL A 278 -21.67 2.78 -7.84
CA VAL A 278 -21.72 1.31 -7.87
C VAL A 278 -20.44 0.69 -7.30
N GLN A 279 -19.27 1.24 -7.64
CA GLN A 279 -17.99 0.78 -7.11
C GLN A 279 -17.90 0.96 -5.58
N ILE A 280 -18.36 2.10 -5.06
CA ILE A 280 -18.41 2.36 -3.62
C ILE A 280 -19.34 1.36 -2.92
N LYS A 281 -20.56 1.14 -3.44
CA LYS A 281 -21.51 0.17 -2.85
C LYS A 281 -21.01 -1.27 -2.85
N ARG A 282 -20.20 -1.64 -3.86
CA ARG A 282 -19.58 -2.97 -3.96
C ARG A 282 -18.29 -3.12 -3.14
N GLY A 283 -17.81 -2.04 -2.53
CA GLY A 283 -16.53 -2.02 -1.81
C GLY A 283 -15.30 -2.06 -2.73
N GLU A 284 -15.48 -1.78 -4.02
CA GLU A 284 -14.40 -1.72 -5.03
C GLU A 284 -13.67 -0.36 -5.01
N ALA A 285 -14.29 0.67 -4.43
CA ALA A 285 -13.72 2.00 -4.20
C ALA A 285 -14.17 2.54 -2.82
N THR A 286 -13.40 3.45 -2.22
CA THR A 286 -13.77 4.12 -0.95
C THR A 286 -14.29 5.53 -1.21
N LEU A 287 -15.16 6.03 -0.31
CA LEU A 287 -15.66 7.40 -0.39
C LEU A 287 -14.51 8.42 -0.34
N ASP A 288 -13.47 8.15 0.46
CA ASP A 288 -12.28 9.01 0.54
C ASP A 288 -11.55 9.13 -0.81
N SER A 289 -11.40 8.02 -1.55
CA SER A 289 -10.81 8.02 -2.89
C SER A 289 -11.67 8.72 -3.94
N ALA A 290 -12.98 8.78 -3.72
CA ALA A 290 -13.93 9.43 -4.62
C ALA A 290 -14.02 10.95 -4.43
N ILE A 291 -13.64 11.44 -3.23
CA ILE A 291 -13.73 12.85 -2.82
C ILE A 291 -12.37 13.58 -2.95
N GLU A 292 -11.30 12.92 -3.42
CA GLU A 292 -10.01 13.58 -3.73
C GLU A 292 -10.17 14.85 -4.61
N ASP A 293 -11.21 14.89 -5.45
CA ASP A 293 -11.70 16.09 -6.16
C ASP A 293 -13.13 16.43 -5.70
N VAL A 294 -13.25 17.15 -4.58
CA VAL A 294 -14.53 17.54 -3.94
C VAL A 294 -15.44 18.29 -4.92
N ASP A 295 -14.89 19.26 -5.66
CA ASP A 295 -15.66 20.10 -6.57
C ASP A 295 -16.20 19.29 -7.75
N GLY A 296 -15.38 18.39 -8.31
CA GLY A 296 -15.80 17.48 -9.36
C GLY A 296 -16.83 16.44 -8.89
N PHE A 297 -16.72 15.97 -7.64
CA PHE A 297 -17.70 15.05 -7.04
C PHE A 297 -19.06 15.73 -6.85
N LEU A 298 -19.09 16.93 -6.25
CA LEU A 298 -20.32 17.70 -6.03
C LEU A 298 -20.99 18.12 -7.34
N GLN A 299 -20.21 18.52 -8.35
CA GLN A 299 -20.76 18.83 -9.67
C GLN A 299 -21.43 17.61 -10.30
N ARG A 300 -20.84 16.42 -10.17
CA ARG A 300 -21.39 15.16 -10.68
C ARG A 300 -22.66 14.74 -9.94
N LEU A 301 -22.68 14.86 -8.61
CA LEU A 301 -23.86 14.60 -7.78
C LEU A 301 -25.02 15.53 -8.15
N GLY A 302 -24.78 16.84 -8.27
CA GLY A 302 -25.81 17.80 -8.66
C GLY A 302 -26.41 17.52 -10.05
N ARG A 303 -25.59 17.05 -11.00
CA ARG A 303 -26.09 16.63 -12.33
C ARG A 303 -26.95 15.38 -12.28
N PHE A 304 -26.65 14.45 -11.37
CA PHE A 304 -27.46 13.27 -11.15
C PHE A 304 -28.82 13.64 -10.53
N GLU A 305 -28.84 14.53 -9.54
CA GLU A 305 -30.06 15.06 -8.93
C GLU A 305 -30.94 15.82 -9.94
N ASP A 306 -30.34 16.67 -10.77
CA ASP A 306 -31.02 17.36 -11.89
C ASP A 306 -31.72 16.35 -12.81
N ALA A 307 -31.04 15.24 -13.13
CA ALA A 307 -31.57 14.22 -14.01
C ALA A 307 -32.71 13.42 -13.37
N ALA A 308 -32.58 13.08 -12.08
CA ALA A 308 -33.65 12.41 -11.33
C ALA A 308 -34.92 13.28 -11.24
N ALA A 309 -34.76 14.59 -10.99
CA ALA A 309 -35.87 15.53 -10.93
C ALA A 309 -36.62 15.65 -12.27
N GLU A 310 -35.90 15.65 -13.40
CA GLU A 310 -36.50 15.71 -14.74
C GLU A 310 -37.30 14.45 -15.09
N VAL A 311 -36.77 13.27 -14.74
CA VAL A 311 -37.50 11.99 -14.91
C VAL A 311 -38.79 12.01 -14.10
N GLN A 312 -38.74 12.49 -12.85
CA GLN A 312 -39.92 12.56 -11.99
C GLN A 312 -40.99 13.54 -12.50
N ARG A 313 -40.60 14.68 -13.09
CA ARG A 313 -41.53 15.61 -13.77
C ARG A 313 -42.18 14.99 -15.00
N THR A 314 -41.44 14.17 -15.74
CA THR A 314 -41.93 13.51 -16.96
C THR A 314 -42.93 12.40 -16.62
N ILE A 315 -42.73 11.69 -15.51
CA ILE A 315 -43.65 10.64 -15.01
C ILE A 315 -44.94 11.24 -14.39
N SER A 316 -44.87 12.47 -13.88
CA SER A 316 -46.01 13.15 -13.21
C SER A 316 -46.90 13.97 -14.17
N ARG A 317 -46.62 13.96 -15.48
CA ARG A 317 -47.44 14.55 -16.55
C ARG A 317 -48.23 13.47 -17.27
#